data_AF-A0A7X1RMQ4-F1
#
_entry.id   AF-A0A7X1RMQ4-F1
#
_cell.length_a   1.000
_cell.length_b   1.000
_cell.length_c   1.000
_cell.angle_alpha   90.00
_cell.angle_beta   90.00
_cell.angle_gamma   90.00
#
_symmetry.space_group_name_H-M   'P 1'
#
loop_
_entity.id
_entity.type
_entity.pdbx_description
1 polymer ?
#
loop_
_entity_poly.entity_id
_entity_poly.type
_entity_poly.pdbx_seq_one_letter_code
_entity_poly.pdbx_strand_id
1 'polypeptide(L)'
;MKFSNRLLLFLAGVVFVLLGLFLFTNPVANLVAYSWWISFGLLVSSIAAILGYFSAPKELRSPVYLFQGFVSLLLALYLVAYGFVTLPVVIPTIVGIWLIVEAIIAFFKGNRLRLIFPIIGSNITWVALLEFLLGLVILFNPVATGVFVVYVIAFSVLVTGFTYIIEAFRK
;
A
#
# COMPACT_ATOMS: atom_id res chain seq x y z
N MET A 1 -32.52 0.10 19.79
CA MET A 1 -31.35 0.11 18.87
C MET A 1 -30.17 1.01 19.30
N LYS A 2 -30.33 2.03 20.16
CA LYS A 2 -29.22 2.95 20.54
C LYS A 2 -28.14 2.34 21.45
N PHE A 3 -28.51 1.55 22.47
CA PHE A 3 -27.55 0.99 23.45
C PHE A 3 -26.59 -0.04 22.84
N SER A 4 -27.11 -0.96 22.02
CA SER A 4 -26.30 -1.97 21.32
C SER A 4 -25.24 -1.33 20.43
N ASN A 5 -25.55 -0.22 19.74
CA ASN A 5 -24.58 0.47 18.89
C ASN A 5 -23.45 1.13 19.71
N ARG A 6 -23.76 1.71 20.88
CA ARG A 6 -22.75 2.27 21.79
C ARG A 6 -21.82 1.20 22.35
N LEU A 7 -22.38 0.07 22.77
CA LEU A 7 -21.60 -1.07 23.26
C LEU A 7 -20.68 -1.63 22.15
N LEU A 8 -21.18 -1.78 20.93
CA LEU A 8 -20.38 -2.23 19.79
C LEU A 8 -19.23 -1.26 19.47
N LEU A 9 -19.48 0.05 19.47
CA LEU A 9 -18.44 1.07 19.27
C LEU A 9 -17.38 1.01 20.37
N PHE A 10 -17.80 0.88 21.63
CA PHE A 10 -16.86 0.78 22.75
C PHE A 10 -15.98 -0.48 22.63
N LEU A 11 -16.58 -1.65 22.38
CA LEU A 11 -15.85 -2.91 22.21
C LEU A 11 -14.91 -2.86 21.01
N ALA A 12 -15.38 -2.34 19.86
CA ALA A 12 -14.53 -2.14 18.69
C ALA A 12 -13.36 -1.22 19.04
N GLY A 13 -13.61 -0.09 19.71
CA GLY A 13 -12.57 0.84 20.13
C GLY A 13 -11.51 0.20 21.02
N VAL A 14 -11.91 -0.60 22.02
CA VAL A 14 -10.98 -1.36 22.88
C VAL A 14 -10.14 -2.34 22.05
N VAL A 15 -10.77 -3.10 21.15
CA VAL A 15 -10.05 -4.03 20.26
C VAL A 15 -9.01 -3.30 19.40
N PHE A 16 -9.38 -2.16 18.82
CA PHE A 16 -8.47 -1.36 18.01
C PHE A 16 -7.33 -0.76 18.85
N VAL A 17 -7.57 -0.29 20.07
CA VAL A 17 -6.49 0.17 20.96
C VAL A 17 -5.53 -0.96 21.29
N LEU A 18 -6.04 -2.13 21.70
CA LEU A 18 -5.21 -3.28 22.01
C LEU A 18 -4.40 -3.75 20.78
N LEU A 19 -5.04 -3.79 19.62
CA LEU A 19 -4.38 -4.13 18.35
C LEU A 19 -3.29 -3.11 18.02
N GLY A 20 -3.57 -1.81 18.12
CA GLY A 20 -2.59 -0.76 17.87
C GLY A 20 -1.38 -0.88 18.80
N LEU A 21 -1.59 -1.10 20.10
CA LEU A 21 -0.51 -1.33 21.07
C LEU A 21 0.29 -2.59 20.74
N PHE A 22 -0.37 -3.69 20.37
CA PHE A 22 0.29 -4.91 19.93
C PHE A 22 1.18 -4.66 18.70
N LEU A 23 0.72 -3.85 17.75
CA LEU A 23 1.49 -3.55 16.53
C LEU A 23 2.80 -2.78 16.80
N PHE A 24 2.89 -2.03 17.91
CA PHE A 24 4.12 -1.36 18.33
C PHE A 24 5.17 -2.30 18.94
N THR A 25 4.78 -3.49 19.42
CA THR A 25 5.69 -4.37 20.17
C THR A 25 6.80 -4.98 19.32
N ASN A 26 6.51 -5.33 18.07
CA ASN A 26 7.49 -5.90 17.15
C ASN A 26 7.19 -5.47 15.70
N PRO A 27 7.58 -4.25 15.31
CA PRO A 27 7.25 -3.70 14.00
C PRO A 27 7.92 -4.45 12.84
N VAL A 28 9.07 -5.11 13.09
CA VAL A 28 9.74 -5.93 12.07
C VAL A 28 8.93 -7.19 11.79
N ALA A 29 8.45 -7.90 12.83
CA ALA A 29 7.56 -9.04 12.64
C ALA A 29 6.23 -8.64 11.98
N ASN A 30 5.71 -7.46 12.32
CA ASN A 30 4.51 -6.93 11.66
C ASN A 30 4.79 -6.58 10.19
N LEU A 31 5.95 -6.01 9.87
CA LEU A 31 6.37 -5.77 8.49
C LEU A 31 6.46 -7.07 7.69
N VAL A 32 7.02 -8.13 8.28
CA VAL A 32 7.03 -9.49 7.71
C VAL A 32 5.61 -9.96 7.41
N ALA A 33 4.71 -9.88 8.39
CA ALA A 33 3.32 -10.31 8.23
C ALA A 33 2.59 -9.52 7.13
N TYR A 34 2.73 -8.19 7.12
CA TYR A 34 2.13 -7.35 6.08
C TYR A 34 2.71 -7.63 4.70
N SER A 35 4.02 -7.81 4.59
CA SER A 35 4.66 -8.12 3.31
C SER A 35 4.15 -9.45 2.74
N TRP A 36 3.89 -10.44 3.61
CA TRP A 36 3.28 -11.70 3.20
C TRP A 36 1.82 -11.53 2.77
N TRP A 37 1.02 -10.77 3.52
CA TRP A 37 -0.36 -10.44 3.13
C TRP A 37 -0.45 -9.69 1.81
N ILE A 38 0.47 -8.76 1.54
CA ILE A 38 0.57 -8.05 0.26
C ILE A 38 0.86 -9.03 -0.87
N SER A 39 1.83 -9.93 -0.69
CA SER A 39 2.17 -10.97 -1.68
C SER A 39 0.99 -11.90 -1.97
N PHE A 40 0.26 -12.31 -0.93
CA PHE A 40 -0.94 -13.13 -1.08
C PHE A 40 -2.07 -12.36 -1.78
N GLY A 41 -2.27 -11.09 -1.43
CA GLY A 41 -3.22 -10.21 -2.12
C GLY A 41 -2.90 -10.09 -3.60
N LEU A 42 -1.62 -9.93 -3.95
CA LEU A 42 -1.16 -9.89 -5.35
C LEU A 42 -1.42 -11.23 -6.07
N LEU A 43 -1.25 -12.36 -5.39
CA LEU A 43 -1.55 -13.68 -5.95
C LEU A 43 -3.03 -13.79 -6.31
N VAL A 44 -3.91 -13.46 -5.36
CA VAL A 44 -5.36 -13.48 -5.57
C VAL A 44 -5.77 -12.51 -6.68
N SER A 45 -5.23 -11.28 -6.68
CA SER A 45 -5.56 -10.30 -7.72
C SER A 45 -5.09 -10.72 -9.10
N SER A 46 -3.93 -11.38 -9.20
CA SER A 46 -3.38 -11.86 -10.48
C SER A 46 -4.22 -13.01 -11.05
N ILE A 47 -4.64 -13.95 -10.20
CA ILE A 47 -5.58 -15.01 -10.60
C ILE A 47 -6.90 -14.39 -11.07
N ALA A 48 -7.46 -13.45 -10.29
CA ALA A 48 -8.69 -12.76 -10.65
C ALA A 48 -8.58 -11.99 -11.97
N ALA A 49 -7.44 -11.35 -12.25
CA ALA A 49 -7.20 -10.65 -13.52
C ALA A 49 -7.21 -11.60 -14.72
N ILE A 50 -6.57 -12.77 -14.60
CA ILE A 50 -6.55 -13.80 -15.66
C ILE A 50 -7.97 -14.36 -15.88
N LEU A 51 -8.68 -14.71 -14.80
CA LEU A 51 -10.06 -15.20 -14.90
C LEU A 51 -10.97 -14.12 -15.52
N GLY A 52 -10.85 -12.88 -15.07
CA GLY A 52 -11.61 -11.73 -15.56
C GLY A 52 -11.42 -11.48 -17.05
N TYR A 53 -10.20 -11.68 -17.58
CA TYR A 53 -9.94 -11.61 -19.02
C TYR A 53 -10.82 -12.60 -19.81
N PHE A 54 -10.97 -13.84 -19.33
CA PHE A 54 -11.80 -14.85 -19.99
C PHE A 54 -13.30 -14.66 -19.76
N SER A 55 -13.69 -13.93 -18.72
CA SER A 55 -15.09 -13.55 -18.47
C SER A 55 -15.53 -12.32 -19.27
N ALA A 56 -14.60 -11.50 -19.77
CA ALA A 56 -14.93 -10.30 -20.54
C ALA A 56 -15.47 -10.63 -21.96
N PRO A 57 -16.35 -9.79 -22.54
CA PRO A 57 -16.73 -9.86 -23.96
C PRO A 57 -15.50 -9.81 -24.88
N LYS A 58 -15.54 -10.48 -26.03
CA LYS A 58 -14.38 -10.63 -26.92
C LYS A 58 -13.85 -9.30 -27.43
N GLU A 59 -14.71 -8.31 -27.58
CA GLU A 59 -14.44 -6.95 -28.05
C GLU A 59 -13.58 -6.15 -27.07
N LEU A 60 -13.61 -6.51 -25.79
CA LEU A 60 -12.85 -5.87 -24.71
C LEU A 60 -11.58 -6.64 -24.35
N ARG A 61 -11.35 -7.82 -24.95
CA ARG A 61 -10.17 -8.64 -24.68
C ARG A 61 -8.96 -8.07 -25.41
N SER A 62 -8.06 -7.48 -24.64
CA SER A 62 -6.71 -7.16 -25.12
C SER A 62 -5.71 -8.21 -24.63
N PRO A 63 -4.91 -8.84 -25.50
CA PRO A 63 -3.83 -9.75 -25.12
C PRO A 63 -2.86 -9.15 -24.10
N VAL A 64 -2.73 -7.81 -24.07
CA VAL A 64 -1.90 -7.08 -23.11
C VAL A 64 -2.35 -7.35 -21.67
N TYR A 65 -3.67 -7.37 -21.42
CA TYR A 65 -4.19 -7.63 -20.08
C TYR A 65 -3.94 -9.06 -19.62
N LEU A 66 -4.03 -10.04 -20.53
CA LEU A 66 -3.72 -11.42 -20.23
C LEU A 66 -2.23 -11.58 -19.90
N PHE A 67 -1.35 -11.00 -20.71
CA PHE A 67 0.09 -11.00 -20.48
C PHE A 67 0.45 -10.35 -19.13
N GLN A 68 -0.12 -9.18 -18.83
CA GLN A 68 0.08 -8.50 -17.56
C GLN A 68 -0.39 -9.36 -16.38
N GLY A 69 -1.53 -10.04 -16.51
CA GLY A 69 -2.03 -10.98 -15.51
C GLY A 69 -1.04 -12.12 -15.24
N PHE A 70 -0.47 -12.72 -16.27
CA PHE A 70 0.53 -13.78 -16.13
C PHE A 70 1.84 -13.29 -15.51
N VAL A 71 2.36 -12.14 -15.95
CA VAL A 71 3.58 -11.55 -15.36
C VAL A 71 3.37 -11.26 -13.87
N SER A 72 2.21 -10.70 -13.52
CA SER A 72 1.85 -10.41 -12.12
C SER A 72 1.70 -11.70 -11.31
N LEU A 73 1.15 -12.76 -11.89
CA LEU A 73 1.03 -14.08 -11.25
C LEU A 73 2.41 -14.68 -10.95
N LEU A 74 3.34 -14.63 -11.90
CA LEU A 74 4.70 -15.13 -11.69
C LEU A 74 5.42 -14.35 -10.59
N LEU A 75 5.29 -13.03 -10.58
CA LEU A 75 5.83 -12.20 -9.50
C LEU A 75 5.20 -12.56 -8.15
N ALA A 76 3.88 -12.74 -8.09
CA ALA A 76 3.19 -13.10 -6.86
C ALA A 76 3.64 -14.46 -6.32
N LEU A 77 3.74 -15.47 -7.18
CA LEU A 77 4.23 -16.80 -6.82
C LEU A 77 5.67 -16.73 -6.30
N TYR A 78 6.52 -15.96 -6.97
CA TYR A 78 7.89 -15.70 -6.50
C TYR A 78 7.90 -15.09 -5.10
N LEU A 79 7.12 -14.04 -4.86
CA LEU A 79 7.07 -13.35 -3.57
C LEU A 79 6.51 -14.23 -2.44
N VAL A 80 5.47 -15.02 -2.72
CA VAL A 80 4.91 -15.97 -1.74
C VAL A 80 5.93 -17.07 -1.40
N ALA A 81 6.75 -17.50 -2.36
CA ALA A 81 7.74 -18.55 -2.20
C ALA A 81 9.06 -18.09 -1.54
N TYR A 82 9.48 -16.83 -1.70
CA TYR A 82 10.79 -16.32 -1.26
C TYR A 82 10.99 -16.22 0.28
N GLY A 83 9.98 -16.63 1.04
CA GLY A 83 10.04 -16.78 2.50
C GLY A 83 9.84 -15.47 3.27
N PHE A 84 9.25 -15.59 4.46
CA PHE A 84 8.88 -14.49 5.35
C PHE A 84 10.05 -13.54 5.70
N VAL A 85 11.29 -14.02 5.69
CA VAL A 85 12.45 -13.27 6.19
C VAL A 85 12.95 -12.21 5.18
N THR A 86 12.80 -12.43 3.88
CA THR A 86 13.36 -11.55 2.83
C THR A 86 12.37 -10.49 2.35
N LEU A 87 11.07 -10.80 2.44
CA LEU A 87 9.97 -9.92 2.03
C LEU A 87 10.00 -8.49 2.64
N PRO A 88 10.38 -8.29 3.92
CA PRO A 88 10.54 -6.96 4.50
C PRO A 88 11.54 -6.05 3.79
N VAL A 89 12.48 -6.63 3.04
CA VAL A 89 13.45 -5.88 2.23
C VAL A 89 12.91 -5.73 0.81
N VAL A 90 12.44 -6.83 0.22
CA VAL A 90 12.05 -6.89 -1.20
C VAL A 90 10.87 -5.98 -1.50
N ILE A 91 9.80 -5.98 -0.68
CA ILE A 91 8.61 -5.18 -0.95
C ILE A 91 8.92 -3.68 -0.92
N PRO A 92 9.56 -3.11 0.14
CA PRO A 92 9.92 -1.71 0.11
C PRO A 92 10.90 -1.37 -1.02
N THR A 93 11.82 -2.28 -1.38
CA THR A 93 12.72 -2.06 -2.52
C THR A 93 11.97 -1.92 -3.85
N ILE A 94 11.00 -2.81 -4.11
CA ILE A 94 10.14 -2.73 -5.30
C ILE A 94 9.39 -1.39 -5.31
N VAL A 95 8.82 -0.99 -4.17
CA VAL A 95 8.13 0.30 -4.03
C VAL A 95 9.08 1.47 -4.30
N GLY A 96 10.29 1.46 -3.76
CA GLY A 96 11.28 2.51 -3.97
C GLY A 96 11.68 2.66 -5.44
N ILE A 97 11.92 1.54 -6.14
CA ILE A 97 12.20 1.54 -7.59
C ILE A 97 11.00 2.07 -8.36
N TRP A 98 9.78 1.62 -8.02
CA TRP A 98 8.57 2.07 -8.70
C TRP A 98 8.36 3.57 -8.56
N LEU A 99 8.48 4.14 -7.36
CA LEU A 99 8.37 5.59 -7.14
C LEU A 99 9.40 6.38 -7.94
N ILE A 100 10.63 5.88 -8.07
CA ILE A 100 11.65 6.54 -8.89
C ILE A 100 11.22 6.56 -10.37
N VAL A 101 10.72 5.44 -10.90
CA VAL A 101 10.27 5.36 -12.29
C VAL A 101 9.08 6.29 -12.54
N GLU A 102 8.07 6.28 -11.65
CA GLU A 102 6.91 7.18 -11.76
C GLU A 102 7.32 8.64 -11.66
N ALA A 103 8.21 8.97 -10.72
CA ALA A 103 8.74 10.32 -10.55
C ALA A 103 9.45 10.82 -11.82
N ILE A 104 10.27 9.98 -12.47
CA ILE A 104 10.94 10.36 -13.73
C ILE A 104 9.89 10.65 -14.82
N ILE A 105 8.89 9.77 -14.97
CA ILE A 105 7.80 9.96 -15.94
C ILE A 105 7.01 11.25 -15.64
N ALA A 106 6.64 11.47 -14.38
CA ALA A 106 5.90 12.63 -13.92
C ALA A 106 6.69 13.92 -14.10
N PHE A 107 8.00 13.91 -13.86
CA PHE A 107 8.88 15.05 -14.08
C PHE A 107 8.84 15.52 -15.54
N PHE A 108 9.00 14.60 -16.50
CA PHE A 108 8.92 14.94 -17.92
C PHE A 108 7.52 15.44 -18.34
N LYS A 109 6.46 14.80 -17.83
CA LYS A 109 5.08 15.24 -18.06
C LYS A 109 4.85 16.65 -17.53
N GLY A 110 5.24 16.92 -16.27
CA GLY A 110 5.10 18.22 -15.61
C GLY A 110 5.84 19.32 -16.36
N ASN A 111 7.07 19.05 -16.81
CA ASN A 111 7.87 20.03 -17.55
C ASN A 111 7.24 20.41 -18.90
N ARG A 112 6.65 19.45 -19.61
CA ARG A 112 5.88 19.71 -20.84
C ARG A 112 4.59 20.48 -20.55
N LEU A 113 3.84 20.04 -19.53
CA LEU A 113 2.60 20.68 -19.11
C LEU A 113 2.81 22.13 -18.69
N ARG A 114 3.96 22.47 -18.11
CA ARG A 114 4.32 23.83 -17.71
C ARG A 114 4.31 24.84 -18.88
N LEU A 115 4.54 24.37 -20.10
CA LEU A 115 4.49 25.21 -21.31
C LEU A 115 3.06 25.68 -21.64
N ILE A 116 2.04 24.92 -21.22
CA ILE A 116 0.63 25.15 -21.53
C ILE A 116 -0.12 25.67 -20.28
N PHE A 117 0.12 25.03 -19.14
CA PHE A 117 -0.46 25.34 -17.83
C PHE A 117 0.65 25.53 -16.79
N PRO A 118 1.22 26.74 -16.66
CA PRO A 118 2.43 26.96 -15.86
C PRO A 118 2.33 26.52 -14.39
N ILE A 119 1.21 26.82 -13.73
CA ILE A 119 1.00 26.48 -12.31
C ILE A 119 0.87 24.96 -12.13
N ILE A 120 0.03 24.31 -12.92
CA ILE A 120 -0.21 22.86 -12.84
C ILE A 120 1.08 22.10 -13.17
N GLY A 121 1.74 22.45 -14.28
CA GLY A 121 3.00 21.83 -14.67
C GLY A 121 4.09 21.99 -13.62
N SER A 122 4.23 23.19 -13.04
CA SER A 122 5.19 23.42 -11.94
C SER A 122 4.90 22.58 -10.71
N ASN A 123 3.62 22.46 -10.30
CA ASN A 123 3.25 21.64 -9.15
C ASN A 123 3.55 20.16 -9.39
N ILE A 124 3.25 19.64 -10.58
CA ILE A 124 3.56 18.26 -10.96
C ILE A 124 5.07 18.02 -10.91
N THR A 125 5.88 18.95 -11.44
CA THR A 125 7.34 18.84 -11.39
C THR A 125 7.85 18.80 -9.94
N TRP A 126 7.31 19.62 -9.04
CA TRP A 126 7.70 19.60 -7.63
C TRP A 126 7.31 18.30 -6.92
N VAL A 127 6.09 17.81 -7.16
CA VAL A 127 5.63 16.52 -6.63
C VAL A 127 6.53 15.39 -7.12
N ALA A 128 6.88 15.38 -8.40
CA ALA A 128 7.80 14.38 -8.97
C ALA A 128 9.17 14.40 -8.29
N LEU A 129 9.72 15.59 -7.96
CA LEU A 129 10.98 15.68 -7.23
C LEU A 129 10.88 15.12 -5.81
N LEU A 130 9.77 15.39 -5.11
CA LEU A 130 9.52 14.82 -3.78
C LEU A 130 9.36 13.30 -3.82
N GLU A 131 8.63 12.79 -4.82
CA GLU A 131 8.44 11.36 -5.05
C GLU A 131 9.76 10.65 -5.37
N PHE A 132 10.60 11.27 -6.20
CA PHE A 132 11.95 10.77 -6.50
C PHE A 132 12.80 10.66 -5.23
N LEU A 133 12.83 11.72 -4.41
CA LEU A 133 13.55 11.73 -3.14
C LEU A 133 13.01 10.66 -2.17
N LEU A 134 11.69 10.50 -2.09
CA LEU A 134 11.07 9.46 -1.28
C LEU A 134 11.50 8.06 -1.75
N GLY A 135 11.51 7.81 -3.06
CA GLY A 135 12.01 6.56 -3.62
C GLY A 135 13.47 6.29 -3.25
N LEU A 136 14.34 7.31 -3.32
CA LEU A 136 15.74 7.18 -2.88
C LEU A 136 15.88 6.90 -1.39
N VAL A 137 15.09 7.56 -0.53
CA VAL A 137 15.08 7.32 0.92
C VAL A 137 14.70 5.87 1.22
N ILE A 138 13.67 5.36 0.54
CA ILE A 138 13.25 3.95 0.68
C ILE A 138 14.39 3.02 0.27
N LEU A 139 15.05 3.26 -0.87
CA LEU A 139 16.15 2.41 -1.33
C LEU A 139 17.39 2.49 -0.45
N PHE A 140 17.63 3.62 0.22
CA PHE A 140 18.75 3.76 1.15
C PHE A 140 18.61 2.86 2.38
N ASN A 141 17.39 2.72 2.92
CA ASN A 141 17.11 1.78 4.00
C ASN A 141 15.69 1.19 3.88
N PRO A 142 15.51 0.12 3.08
CA PRO A 142 14.20 -0.45 2.78
C PRO A 142 13.47 -0.94 4.03
N VAL A 143 14.19 -1.60 4.94
CA VAL A 143 13.61 -2.16 6.17
C VAL A 143 13.21 -1.06 7.14
N ALA A 144 14.08 -0.08 7.39
CA ALA A 144 13.74 1.02 8.30
C ALA A 144 12.54 1.81 7.79
N THR A 145 12.47 2.06 6.48
CA THR A 145 11.33 2.77 5.89
C THR A 145 10.06 1.94 5.93
N GLY A 146 10.14 0.62 5.71
CA GLY A 146 9.02 -0.30 5.92
C GLY A 146 8.53 -0.32 7.37
N VAL A 147 9.45 -0.38 8.34
CA VAL A 147 9.15 -0.31 9.78
C VAL A 147 8.49 1.02 10.15
N PHE A 148 8.96 2.13 9.57
CA PHE A 148 8.31 3.42 9.73
C PHE A 148 6.85 3.39 9.26
N VAL A 149 6.56 2.80 8.10
CA VAL A 149 5.18 2.61 7.62
C VAL A 149 4.36 1.77 8.60
N VAL A 150 4.94 0.71 9.17
CA VAL A 150 4.26 -0.09 10.21
C VAL A 150 3.88 0.76 11.42
N TYR A 151 4.76 1.64 11.89
CA TYR A 151 4.42 2.55 12.99
C TYR A 151 3.32 3.54 12.63
N VAL A 152 3.30 4.06 11.41
CA VAL A 152 2.21 4.93 10.93
C VAL A 152 0.87 4.18 10.92
N ILE A 153 0.87 2.92 10.48
CA ILE A 153 -0.32 2.06 10.51
C ILE A 153 -0.76 1.82 11.96
N ALA A 154 0.16 1.43 12.84
CA ALA A 154 -0.12 1.17 14.25
C ALA A 154 -0.71 2.41 14.95
N PHE A 155 -0.15 3.59 14.67
CA PHE A 155 -0.67 4.86 15.18
C PHE A 155 -2.08 5.16 14.66
N SER A 156 -2.33 4.93 13.37
CA SER A 156 -3.65 5.13 12.75
C SER A 156 -4.71 4.20 13.37
N VAL A 157 -4.34 2.95 13.66
CA VAL A 157 -5.19 1.98 14.37
C VAL A 157 -5.49 2.45 15.79
N LEU A 158 -4.50 2.98 16.53
CA LEU A 158 -4.73 3.56 17.86
C LEU A 158 -5.69 4.75 17.82
N VAL A 159 -5.47 5.70 16.91
CA VAL A 159 -6.35 6.88 16.75
C VAL A 159 -7.77 6.44 16.46
N THR A 160 -7.96 5.43 15.59
CA THR A 160 -9.26 4.83 15.28
C THR A 160 -9.91 4.20 16.51
N GLY A 161 -9.12 3.50 17.34
CA GLY A 161 -9.61 2.93 18.59
C GLY A 161 -10.12 4.00 19.56
N PHE A 162 -9.35 5.07 19.75
CA PHE A 162 -9.76 6.20 20.60
C PHE A 162 -11.00 6.91 20.06
N THR A 163 -11.11 7.15 18.75
CA THR A 163 -12.32 7.79 18.18
C THR A 163 -13.56 6.94 18.41
N TYR A 164 -13.49 5.61 18.24
CA TYR A 164 -14.64 4.73 18.54
C TYR A 164 -15.04 4.74 20.01
N ILE A 165 -14.07 4.75 20.94
CA ILE A 165 -14.37 4.88 22.37
C ILE A 165 -15.06 6.21 22.65
N ILE A 166 -14.53 7.33 22.15
CA ILE A 166 -15.12 8.66 22.34
C ILE A 166 -16.55 8.72 21.77
N GLU A 167 -16.75 8.18 20.56
CA GLU A 167 -18.07 8.15 19.93
C GLU A 167 -19.10 7.33 20.70
N ALA A 168 -18.68 6.24 21.35
CA ALA A 168 -19.55 5.39 22.16
C ALA A 168 -20.18 6.15 23.35
N PHE A 169 -19.46 7.14 23.90
CA PHE A 169 -19.93 7.98 25.00
C PHE A 169 -20.59 9.28 24.55
N ARG A 170 -20.34 9.74 23.32
CA ARG A 170 -20.95 10.96 22.77
C ARG A 170 -22.37 10.72 22.22
N LYS A 171 -22.60 9.55 21.61
CA LYS A 171 -23.92 9.16 21.06
C LYS A 171 -24.84 8.66 22.14
#